data_AF-A0A841SR86-F1
#
_entry.id   AF-A0A841SR86-F1
#
_cell.length_a   1.000
_cell.length_b   1.000
_cell.length_c   1.000
_cell.angle_alpha   90.00
_cell.angle_beta   90.00
_cell.angle_gamma   90.00
#
_symmetry.space_group_name_H-M   'P 1'
#
loop_
_entity.id
_entity.type
_entity.pdbx_description
1 polymer ?
#
loop_
_entity_poly.entity_id
_entity_poly.type
_entity_poly.pdbx_seq_one_letter_code
_entity_poly.pdbx_strand_id
1 'polypeptide(L)'
;MINNPYQKYQQASVQTASGPQLLLMLYDGAIRFVRLGIEGINKRNIELANNSLIKAQAIVHELIAGLNYDYPIAKDLLSLYEYFVHRLIQANIKKDVSIAEEVLNHLLELREAWGEAVKQPVSGL
;
A
#
# COMPACT_ATOMS: atom_id res chain seq x y z
N MET A 1 5.91 -12.99 28.08
CA MET A 1 5.79 -12.24 26.81
C MET A 1 6.56 -12.99 25.75
N ILE A 2 5.88 -13.65 24.80
CA ILE A 2 6.55 -14.35 23.70
C ILE A 2 7.01 -13.28 22.72
N ASN A 3 8.27 -12.91 22.81
CA ASN A 3 8.93 -11.95 21.94
C ASN A 3 9.18 -12.68 20.61
N ASN A 4 8.25 -12.56 19.65
CA ASN A 4 8.32 -13.27 18.38
C ASN A 4 9.56 -12.79 17.60
N PRO A 5 10.58 -13.64 17.36
CA PRO A 5 11.80 -13.25 16.67
C PRO A 5 11.52 -12.58 15.32
N TYR A 6 10.48 -13.02 14.61
CA TYR A 6 10.04 -12.46 13.34
C TYR A 6 9.61 -10.99 13.45
N GLN A 7 8.91 -10.61 14.54
CA GLN A 7 8.53 -9.21 14.78
C GLN A 7 9.74 -8.32 15.04
N LYS A 8 10.78 -8.84 15.72
CA LYS A 8 12.05 -8.11 15.90
C LYS A 8 12.78 -7.90 14.58
N TYR A 9 12.82 -8.91 13.71
CA TYR A 9 13.41 -8.76 12.38
C TYR A 9 12.66 -7.74 11.53
N GLN A 10 11.32 -7.78 11.52
CA GLN A 10 10.52 -6.78 10.79
C GLN A 10 10.77 -5.36 11.29
N GLN A 11 10.84 -5.16 12.60
CA GLN A 11 11.15 -3.84 13.18
C GLN A 11 12.57 -3.37 12.84
N ALA A 12 13.56 -4.26 12.91
CA ALA A 12 14.94 -3.93 12.57
C ALA A 12 15.07 -3.53 11.09
N SER A 13 14.41 -4.25 10.18
CA SER A 13 14.40 -3.93 8.74
C SER A 13 13.76 -2.57 8.43
N VAL A 14 12.72 -2.17 9.17
CA VAL A 14 12.12 -0.83 9.01
C VAL A 14 13.07 0.26 9.50
N GLN A 15 13.76 0.05 10.63
CA GLN A 15 14.63 1.05 11.24
C GLN A 15 15.90 1.36 10.42
N THR A 16 16.35 0.42 9.60
CA THR A 16 17.57 0.56 8.78
C THR A 16 17.28 0.83 7.30
N ALA A 17 16.01 0.82 6.89
CA ALA A 17 15.62 1.05 5.50
C ALA A 17 15.82 2.51 5.09
N SER A 18 16.28 2.72 3.85
CA SER A 18 16.31 4.06 3.25
C SER A 18 14.89 4.54 2.89
N GLY A 19 14.71 5.86 2.70
CA GLY A 19 13.40 6.43 2.30
C GLY A 19 12.75 5.72 1.11
N PRO A 20 13.48 5.46 0.01
CA PRO A 20 12.93 4.71 -1.12
C PRO A 20 12.60 3.24 -0.80
N GLN A 21 13.34 2.59 0.11
CA GLN A 21 12.99 1.24 0.56
C GLN A 21 11.71 1.24 1.42
N LEU A 22 11.54 2.23 2.30
CA LEU A 22 10.31 2.41 3.08
C LEU A 22 9.10 2.64 2.18
N LEU A 23 9.25 3.41 1.10
CA LEU A 23 8.20 3.59 0.08
C LEU A 23 7.75 2.25 -0.51
N LEU A 24 8.71 1.43 -0.98
CA LEU A 24 8.39 0.10 -1.53
C LEU A 24 7.73 -0.81 -0.49
N MET A 25 8.16 -0.75 0.77
CA MET A 25 7.55 -1.51 1.86
C MET A 25 6.10 -1.09 2.15
N LEU A 26 5.78 0.20 2.03
CA LEU A 26 4.39 0.68 2.13
C LEU A 26 3.54 0.08 0.99
N TYR A 27 4.01 0.14 -0.26
CA TYR A 27 3.30 -0.50 -1.38
C TYR A 27 3.10 -2.00 -1.18
N ASP A 28 4.16 -2.73 -0.83
CA ASP A 28 4.09 -4.17 -0.58
C ASP A 28 3.09 -4.48 0.56
N GLY A 29 3.06 -3.64 1.59
CA GLY A 29 2.09 -3.69 2.68
C GLY A 29 0.64 -3.47 2.21
N ALA A 30 0.38 -2.43 1.43
CA ALA A 30 -0.94 -2.13 0.88
C ALA A 30 -1.43 -3.28 0.00
N ILE A 31 -0.63 -3.73 -0.96
CA ILE A 31 -0.90 -4.85 -1.87
C ILE A 31 -1.29 -6.10 -1.08
N ARG A 32 -0.50 -6.45 -0.04
CA ARG A 32 -0.79 -7.60 0.82
C ARG A 32 -2.15 -7.48 1.49
N PHE A 33 -2.47 -6.32 2.05
CA PHE A 33 -3.74 -6.11 2.73
C PHE A 33 -4.94 -6.06 1.78
N VAL A 34 -4.78 -5.53 0.57
CA VAL A 34 -5.84 -5.59 -0.46
C VAL A 34 -6.12 -7.04 -0.85
N ARG A 35 -5.08 -7.86 -1.07
CA ARG A 35 -5.22 -9.30 -1.37
C ARG A 35 -5.93 -10.06 -0.24
N LEU A 36 -5.57 -9.80 1.02
CA LEU A 36 -6.26 -10.39 2.18
C LEU A 36 -7.71 -9.91 2.28
N GLY A 37 -7.98 -8.66 1.91
CA GLY A 37 -9.32 -8.11 1.82
C GLY A 37 -10.18 -8.87 0.81
N ILE A 38 -9.66 -9.07 -0.40
CA ILE A 38 -10.28 -9.85 -1.48
C ILE A 38 -10.53 -11.29 -1.03
N GLU A 39 -9.54 -11.94 -0.40
CA GLU A 39 -9.69 -13.29 0.14
C GLU A 39 -10.82 -13.36 1.17
N GLY A 40 -10.89 -12.38 2.08
CA GLY A 40 -11.98 -12.27 3.07
C GLY A 40 -13.35 -12.16 2.41
N ILE A 41 -13.49 -11.36 1.35
CA ILE A 41 -14.75 -11.24 0.59
C ILE A 41 -15.12 -12.59 -0.03
N ASN A 42 -14.19 -13.22 -0.75
CA ASN A 42 -14.42 -14.50 -1.43
C ASN A 42 -14.82 -15.62 -0.45
N LYS A 43 -14.19 -15.66 0.72
CA LYS A 43 -14.50 -16.63 1.78
C LYS A 43 -15.72 -16.25 2.62
N ARG A 44 -16.39 -15.13 2.31
CA ARG A 44 -17.46 -14.53 3.13
C ARG A 44 -17.03 -14.26 4.59
N ASN A 45 -15.74 -14.12 4.83
CA ASN A 45 -15.19 -13.69 6.11
C ASN A 45 -15.16 -12.16 6.15
N ILE A 46 -16.27 -11.58 6.62
CA ILE A 46 -16.51 -10.14 6.62
C ILE A 46 -15.54 -9.39 7.53
N GLU A 47 -15.16 -9.98 8.66
CA GLU A 47 -14.20 -9.39 9.59
C GLU A 47 -12.80 -9.30 8.96
N LEU A 48 -12.33 -10.39 8.34
CA LEU A 48 -11.05 -10.39 7.62
C LEU A 48 -11.04 -9.38 6.49
N ALA A 49 -12.12 -9.33 5.69
CA ALA A 49 -12.26 -8.35 4.61
C ALA A 49 -12.15 -6.92 5.15
N ASN A 50 -12.95 -6.58 6.17
CA ASN A 50 -12.99 -5.26 6.75
C ASN A 50 -11.64 -4.84 7.35
N ASN A 51 -11.08 -5.68 8.21
CA ASN A 51 -9.84 -5.37 8.91
C ASN A 51 -8.65 -5.23 7.95
N SER A 52 -8.64 -6.00 6.86
CA SER A 52 -7.58 -5.92 5.86
C SER A 52 -7.74 -4.69 4.97
N LEU A 53 -8.95 -4.39 4.48
CA LEU A 53 -9.17 -3.21 3.63
C LEU A 53 -8.98 -1.89 4.39
N ILE A 54 -9.32 -1.82 5.68
CA ILE A 54 -9.00 -0.65 6.53
C ILE A 54 -7.48 -0.48 6.67
N LYS A 55 -6.72 -1.57 6.85
CA LYS A 55 -5.25 -1.50 6.91
C LYS A 55 -4.63 -1.05 5.59
N ALA A 56 -5.17 -1.49 4.46
CA ALA A 56 -4.75 -0.99 3.15
C ALA A 56 -5.01 0.52 3.03
N GLN A 57 -6.20 1.00 3.42
CA GLN A 57 -6.55 2.43 3.43
C GLN A 57 -5.58 3.24 4.30
N ALA A 58 -5.26 2.76 5.50
CA ALA A 58 -4.31 3.42 6.40
C ALA A 58 -2.92 3.60 5.77
N ILE A 59 -2.43 2.58 5.04
CA ILE A 59 -1.16 2.68 4.32
C ILE A 59 -1.25 3.69 3.16
N VAL A 60 -2.36 3.72 2.42
CA VAL A 60 -2.54 4.70 1.34
C VAL A 60 -2.60 6.13 1.91
N HIS A 61 -3.20 6.33 3.09
CA HIS A 61 -3.13 7.62 3.79
C HIS A 61 -1.70 7.98 4.19
N GLU A 62 -0.89 7.02 4.62
CA GLU A 62 0.54 7.27 4.90
C GLU A 62 1.30 7.67 3.63
N LEU A 63 1.01 7.04 2.49
CA LEU A 63 1.58 7.44 1.20
C LEU A 63 1.21 8.88 0.83
N ILE A 64 -0.03 9.32 1.11
CA ILE A 64 -0.46 10.71 0.92
C ILE A 64 0.30 11.66 1.85
N ALA A 65 0.43 11.29 3.13
CA ALA A 65 1.15 12.10 4.12
C ALA A 65 2.65 12.23 3.79
N GLY A 66 3.22 11.22 3.15
CA GLY A 66 4.61 11.21 2.70
C GLY A 66 4.88 11.93 1.37
N LEU A 67 3.87 12.49 0.70
CA LEU A 67 4.07 13.20 -0.56
C LEU A 67 4.90 14.48 -0.36
N ASN A 68 5.88 14.70 -1.23
CA ASN A 68 6.60 15.96 -1.31
C ASN A 68 5.94 16.90 -2.33
N TYR A 69 5.19 17.88 -1.83
CA TYR A 69 4.41 18.84 -2.63
C TYR A 69 5.23 19.88 -3.39
N ASP A 70 6.55 19.92 -3.20
CA ASP A 70 7.44 20.76 -4.02
C ASP A 70 7.53 20.24 -5.46
N TYR A 71 7.19 18.97 -5.69
CA TYR A 71 7.21 18.35 -7.01
C TYR A 71 5.81 18.32 -7.66
N PRO A 72 5.67 18.68 -8.95
CA PRO A 72 4.38 18.71 -9.64
C PRO A 72 3.59 17.39 -9.57
N ILE A 73 4.29 16.25 -9.65
CA ILE A 73 3.71 14.90 -9.62
C ILE A 73 2.94 14.60 -8.32
N ALA A 74 3.23 15.33 -7.23
CA ALA A 74 2.56 15.11 -5.95
C ALA A 74 1.05 15.35 -6.03
N LYS A 75 0.59 16.29 -6.86
CA LYS A 75 -0.85 16.55 -7.04
C LYS A 75 -1.54 15.39 -7.75
N ASP A 76 -0.91 14.84 -8.78
CA ASP A 76 -1.45 13.71 -9.54
C ASP A 76 -1.50 12.45 -8.66
N LEU A 77 -0.44 12.21 -7.88
CA LEU A 77 -0.40 11.10 -6.91
C LEU A 77 -1.42 11.27 -5.79
N LEU A 78 -1.60 12.49 -5.27
CA LEU A 78 -2.63 12.77 -4.26
C LEU A 78 -4.02 12.37 -4.78
N SER A 79 -4.41 12.86 -5.95
CA SER A 79 -5.73 12.54 -6.53
C SER A 79 -5.90 11.04 -6.78
N LEU A 80 -4.85 10.37 -7.23
CA LEU A 80 -4.87 8.93 -7.45
C LEU A 80 -5.02 8.14 -6.14
N TYR A 81 -4.31 8.55 -5.08
CA TYR A 81 -4.39 7.89 -3.77
C TYR A 81 -5.72 8.14 -3.06
N GLU A 82 -6.28 9.35 -3.16
CA GLU A 82 -7.63 9.64 -2.66
C GLU A 82 -8.68 8.76 -3.37
N TYR A 83 -8.52 8.57 -4.68
CA TYR A 83 -9.35 7.64 -5.44
C TYR A 83 -9.19 6.20 -4.94
N PHE A 84 -7.96 5.72 -4.68
CA PHE A 84 -7.75 4.38 -4.11
C PHE A 84 -8.43 4.21 -2.75
N VAL A 85 -8.30 5.18 -1.85
CA VAL A 85 -8.99 5.14 -0.54
C VAL A 85 -10.49 5.03 -0.74
N HIS A 86 -11.08 5.87 -1.59
CA HIS A 86 -12.51 5.83 -1.89
C HIS A 86 -12.93 4.45 -2.42
N ARG A 87 -12.19 3.90 -3.38
CA ARG A 87 -12.47 2.60 -3.99
C ARG A 87 -12.34 1.46 -2.97
N LEU A 88 -11.33 1.47 -2.11
CA LEU A 88 -11.18 0.47 -1.04
C LEU A 88 -12.32 0.53 -0.02
N ILE A 89 -12.82 1.72 0.29
CA ILE A 89 -14.02 1.90 1.14
C ILE A 89 -15.24 1.29 0.44
N GLN A 90 -15.45 1.58 -0.86
CA GLN A 90 -16.56 1.02 -1.62
C GLN A 90 -16.49 -0.51 -1.72
N ALA A 91 -15.31 -1.06 -1.99
CA ALA A 91 -15.07 -2.50 -2.02
C ALA A 91 -15.43 -3.14 -0.68
N ASN A 92 -15.05 -2.48 0.43
CA ASN A 92 -15.38 -2.97 1.76
C ASN A 92 -16.89 -2.90 2.05
N ILE A 93 -17.56 -1.77 1.77
CA ILE A 93 -19.00 -1.62 2.03
C ILE A 93 -19.81 -2.63 1.19
N LYS A 94 -19.53 -2.71 -0.11
CA LYS A 94 -20.28 -3.54 -1.06
C LYS A 94 -19.86 -5.01 -1.02
N LYS A 95 -18.70 -5.31 -0.43
CA LYS A 95 -18.05 -6.63 -0.51
C LYS A 95 -17.90 -7.08 -1.96
N ASP A 96 -17.44 -6.15 -2.79
CA ASP A 96 -17.23 -6.35 -4.22
C ASP A 96 -15.74 -6.49 -4.50
N VAL A 97 -15.34 -7.68 -4.96
CA VAL A 97 -13.96 -8.03 -5.27
C VAL A 97 -13.42 -7.20 -6.43
N SER A 98 -14.22 -6.95 -7.46
CA SER A 98 -13.78 -6.24 -8.67
C SER A 98 -13.29 -4.83 -8.33
N ILE A 99 -13.91 -4.19 -7.34
CA ILE A 99 -13.55 -2.85 -6.89
C ILE A 99 -12.17 -2.85 -6.23
N ALA A 100 -11.87 -3.87 -5.42
CA ALA A 100 -10.57 -4.03 -4.76
C ALA A 100 -9.47 -4.49 -5.72
N GLU A 101 -9.80 -5.32 -6.72
CA GLU A 101 -8.87 -5.77 -7.75
C GLU A 101 -8.36 -4.62 -8.63
N GLU A 102 -9.22 -3.65 -8.96
CA GLU A 102 -8.78 -2.44 -9.67
C GLU A 102 -7.68 -1.70 -8.90
N VAL A 103 -7.90 -1.45 -7.61
CA VAL A 103 -6.90 -0.78 -6.76
C VAL A 103 -5.64 -1.63 -6.62
N LEU A 104 -5.79 -2.95 -6.50
CA LEU A 104 -4.66 -3.88 -6.43
C LEU A 104 -3.76 -3.77 -7.67
N ASN A 105 -4.34 -3.72 -8.86
CA ASN A 105 -3.58 -3.63 -10.11
C ASN A 105 -2.81 -2.31 -10.20
N HIS A 106 -3.44 -1.19 -9.87
CA HIS A 106 -2.74 0.10 -9.84
C HIS A 106 -1.61 0.15 -8.80
N LEU A 107 -1.82 -0.43 -7.61
CA LEU A 107 -0.77 -0.53 -6.60
C LEU A 107 0.41 -1.37 -7.09
N LEU A 108 0.15 -2.46 -7.82
CA LEU A 108 1.21 -3.30 -8.42
C LEU A 108 2.01 -2.54 -9.47
N GLU A 109 1.34 -1.84 -10.39
CA GLU A 109 1.99 -1.02 -11.44
C GLU A 109 2.87 0.07 -10.83
N LEU A 110 2.35 0.82 -9.85
CA LEU A 110 3.12 1.86 -9.17
C LEU A 110 4.31 1.28 -8.41
N ARG A 111 4.13 0.16 -7.71
CA ARG A 111 5.20 -0.51 -6.97
C ARG A 111 6.32 -0.95 -7.91
N GLU A 112 5.98 -1.44 -9.10
CA GLU A 112 6.95 -1.80 -10.13
C GLU A 112 7.71 -0.56 -10.61
N ALA A 113 6.98 0.50 -11.01
CA ALA A 113 7.57 1.76 -11.47
C ALA A 113 8.54 2.38 -10.43
N TRP A 114 8.14 2.44 -9.16
CA TRP A 114 9.04 2.89 -8.09
C TRP A 114 10.21 1.93 -7.88
N GLY A 115 9.99 0.63 -8.01
CA GLY A 115 11.04 -0.37 -7.90
C GLY A 115 12.12 -0.21 -8.98
N GLU A 116 11.74 0.17 -10.19
CA GLU A 116 12.66 0.51 -11.27
C GLU A 116 13.39 1.84 -10.99
N ALA A 117 12.66 2.87 -10.58
CA ALA A 117 13.22 4.18 -10.25
C ALA A 117 14.30 4.10 -9.13
N VAL A 118 14.11 3.22 -8.15
CA VAL A 118 15.09 3.00 -7.06
C VAL A 118 16.34 2.24 -7.52
N LYS A 119 16.23 1.40 -8.56
CA LYS A 119 17.36 0.63 -9.10
C LYS A 119 18.22 1.45 -10.05
N GLN A 120 17.65 2.45 -10.71
CA GLN A 120 18.43 3.35 -11.56
C GLN A 120 19.26 4.26 -10.65
N PRO A 121 20.61 4.19 -10.68
CA PRO A 121 21.41 5.24 -10.07
C PRO A 121 21.02 6.53 -10.77
N VAL A 122 20.86 7.62 -10.02
CA VAL A 122 20.73 8.96 -10.59
C VAL A 122 21.97 9.20 -11.45
N SER A 123 21.84 8.92 -12.74
CA SER A 123 22.90 9.13 -13.72
C SER A 123 22.89 10.62 -14.01
N GLY A 124 23.67 11.37 -13.25
CA GLY A 124 23.94 12.78 -13.51
C GLY A 124 23.77 13.69 -12.31
N LEU A 125 24.82 13.78 -11.50
CA LEU A 125 25.51 15.03 -11.14
C LEU A 125 27.01 14.74 -11.06
#